data_AF-A0A7S1JAF3-F1
#
_entry.id   AF-A0A7S1JAF3-F1
#
_cell.length_a   1.000
_cell.length_b   1.000
_cell.length_c   1.000
_cell.angle_alpha   90.00
_cell.angle_beta   90.00
_cell.angle_gamma   90.00
#
_symmetry.space_group_name_H-M   'P 1'
#
loop_
_entity.id
_entity.type
_entity.pdbx_description
1 polymer ?
#
loop_
_entity_poly.entity_id
_entity_poly.type
_entity_poly.pdbx_seq_one_letter_code
_entity_poly.pdbx_strand_id
1 'polypeptide(L)'
;CCGPWLHAMESNDGHHKVVCEGTLEKKGGWDGQTFQTRYFVIRNRKLYHYRTRDDAYNRQKCRGVINMDDARVTSDSEVTFEIQHTINNLNKTLVIRAQ
;
A
#
# COMPACT_ATOMS: atom_id res chain seq x y z
N CYS A 1 9.08 24.81 -6.86
CA CYS A 1 10.09 23.75 -6.63
C CYS A 1 9.36 22.49 -6.18
N CYS A 2 9.03 21.58 -7.12
CA CYS A 2 8.36 20.31 -6.82
C CYS A 2 9.28 19.19 -7.33
N GLY A 3 9.65 18.26 -6.45
CA GLY A 3 10.70 17.26 -6.67
C GLY A 3 10.37 16.16 -7.70
N PRO A 4 11.38 15.36 -8.12
CA PRO A 4 11.37 14.61 -9.38
C PRO A 4 10.75 13.20 -9.29
N TRP A 5 9.62 13.02 -8.59
CA TRP A 5 8.97 11.72 -8.40
C TRP A 5 7.78 11.45 -9.33
N LEU A 6 7.83 11.93 -10.57
CA LEU A 6 6.73 11.77 -11.52
C LEU A 6 7.18 11.20 -12.87
N HIS A 7 7.89 10.06 -12.85
CA HIS A 7 7.96 9.19 -14.03
C HIS A 7 6.88 8.13 -13.90
N ALA A 8 5.62 8.54 -14.10
CA ALA A 8 4.58 7.61 -14.50
C ALA A 8 4.96 7.11 -15.91
N MET A 9 5.67 5.98 -15.98
CA MET A 9 5.87 5.27 -17.23
C MET A 9 4.49 4.84 -17.74
N GLU A 10 3.99 5.57 -18.74
CA GLU A 10 2.82 5.20 -19.51
C GLU A 10 3.20 4.07 -20.47
N SER A 11 3.17 2.83 -19.98
CA SER A 11 3.17 1.66 -20.86
C SER A 11 1.75 1.41 -21.37
N ASN A 12 1.59 1.53 -22.68
CA ASN A 12 0.33 1.51 -23.42
C ASN A 12 -0.19 0.10 -23.75
N ASP A 13 0.04 -0.85 -22.84
CA ASP A 13 -0.57 -2.17 -22.89
C ASP A 13 -1.69 -2.19 -21.84
N GLY A 14 -2.74 -3.00 -21.99
CA GLY A 14 -3.85 -3.15 -21.02
C GLY A 14 -3.45 -3.57 -19.59
N HIS A 15 -2.17 -3.47 -19.25
CA HIS A 15 -1.55 -3.48 -17.94
C HIS A 15 -1.91 -2.22 -17.13
N HIS A 16 -3.07 -2.27 -16.48
CA HIS A 16 -3.34 -1.68 -15.16
C HIS A 16 -2.23 -0.76 -14.58
N LYS A 17 -2.25 0.51 -14.98
CA LYS A 17 -1.28 1.56 -14.64
C LYS A 17 -1.09 1.65 -13.12
N VAL A 18 0.16 1.54 -12.66
CA VAL A 18 0.52 1.82 -11.26
C VAL A 18 0.33 3.31 -11.03
N VAL A 19 -0.49 3.65 -10.03
CA VAL A 19 -0.80 5.04 -9.66
C VAL A 19 0.28 5.59 -8.73
N CYS A 20 0.70 4.78 -7.75
CA CYS A 20 1.69 5.14 -6.75
C CYS A 20 2.31 3.87 -6.17
N GLU A 21 3.57 3.94 -5.78
CA GLU A 21 4.28 2.85 -5.13
C GLU A 21 5.36 3.39 -4.19
N GLY A 22 5.72 2.61 -3.18
CA GLY A 22 6.74 3.03 -2.23
C GLY A 22 6.98 2.03 -1.12
N THR A 23 8.16 2.12 -0.50
CA THR A 23 8.49 1.36 0.70
C THR A 23 8.06 2.14 1.92
N LEU A 24 7.18 1.56 2.73
CA LEU A 24 6.69 2.14 3.98
C LEU A 24 6.68 1.08 5.09
N GLU A 25 6.53 1.50 6.33
CA GLU A 25 6.41 0.58 7.45
C GLU A 25 4.94 0.35 7.82
N LYS A 26 4.55 -0.91 7.94
CA LYS A 26 3.20 -1.34 8.32
C LYS A 26 3.21 -1.96 9.71
N LYS A 27 2.25 -1.61 10.55
CA LYS A 27 2.04 -2.33 11.82
C LYS A 27 1.60 -3.79 11.57
N GLY A 28 2.26 -4.72 12.27
CA GLY A 28 2.03 -6.16 12.19
C GLY A 28 0.58 -6.52 12.51
N GLY A 29 0.01 -7.49 11.78
CA GLY A 29 -1.41 -7.83 11.90
C GLY A 29 -1.75 -8.82 13.02
N TRP A 30 -0.78 -9.66 13.44
CA TRP A 30 -1.03 -10.74 14.41
C TRP A 30 -0.54 -10.39 15.83
N ASP A 31 0.65 -9.80 15.93
CA ASP A 31 1.26 -9.39 17.20
C ASP A 31 0.93 -7.95 17.56
N GLY A 32 0.59 -7.09 16.58
CA GLY A 32 0.24 -5.69 16.79
C GLY A 32 1.37 -4.84 17.38
N GLN A 33 2.56 -5.42 17.56
CA GLN A 33 3.66 -4.85 18.35
C GLN A 33 4.83 -4.40 17.46
N THR A 34 4.97 -4.97 16.26
CA THR A 34 6.12 -4.68 15.39
C THR A 34 5.71 -3.96 14.11
N PHE A 35 6.52 -2.98 13.70
CA PHE A 35 6.44 -2.40 12.36
C PHE A 35 7.26 -3.25 11.40
N GLN A 36 6.72 -3.46 10.20
CA GLN A 36 7.32 -4.28 9.16
C GLN A 36 7.43 -3.46 7.89
N THR A 37 8.63 -3.34 7.34
CA THR A 37 8.87 -2.72 6.04
C THR A 37 8.14 -3.51 4.95
N ARG A 38 7.34 -2.82 4.14
CA ARG A 38 6.56 -3.40 3.04
C ARG A 38 6.64 -2.49 1.83
N TYR A 39 6.64 -3.10 0.67
CA TYR A 39 6.52 -2.38 -0.59
C TYR A 39 5.05 -2.31 -0.98
N PHE A 40 4.53 -1.09 -1.06
CA PHE A 40 3.13 -0.79 -1.39
C PHE A 40 3.00 -0.41 -2.86
N VAL A 41 1.91 -0.85 -3.48
CA VAL A 41 1.58 -0.54 -4.87
C VAL A 41 0.09 -0.25 -4.97
N ILE A 42 -0.27 0.91 -5.49
CA ILE A 42 -1.65 1.28 -5.83
C ILE A 42 -1.86 1.03 -7.32
N ARG A 43 -2.79 0.14 -7.65
CA ARG A 43 -3.28 -0.09 -9.03
C ARG A 43 -4.70 -0.62 -8.97
N ASN A 44 -5.52 -0.33 -9.98
CA ASN A 44 -6.89 -0.87 -10.09
C ASN A 44 -7.77 -0.63 -8.86
N ARG A 45 -7.74 0.59 -8.32
CA ARG A 45 -8.49 0.94 -7.11
C ARG A 45 -8.19 0.01 -5.92
N LYS A 46 -7.01 -0.63 -5.90
CA LYS A 46 -6.56 -1.54 -4.86
C LYS A 46 -5.16 -1.16 -4.39
N LEU A 47 -4.96 -1.22 -3.08
CA LEU A 47 -3.66 -1.09 -2.44
C LEU A 47 -3.11 -2.49 -2.13
N TYR A 48 -2.03 -2.86 -2.80
CA TYR A 48 -1.31 -4.11 -2.59
C TYR A 48 -0.10 -3.86 -1.70
N HIS A 49 0.29 -4.85 -0.91
CA HIS A 49 1.57 -4.81 -0.21
C HIS A 49 2.34 -6.13 -0.32
N TYR A 50 3.64 -6.00 -0.49
CA TYR A 50 4.61 -7.07 -0.72
C TYR A 50 5.72 -7.02 0.32
N ARG A 51 6.50 -8.09 0.45
CA ARG A 51 7.67 -8.09 1.35
C ARG A 51 8.74 -7.14 0.83
N THR A 52 8.96 -7.14 -0.48
CA THR A 52 10.00 -6.37 -1.17
C THR A 52 9.46 -5.79 -2.48
N ARG A 53 10.24 -4.89 -3.08
CA ARG A 53 10.00 -4.40 -4.45
C ARG A 53 10.03 -5.56 -5.45
N ASP A 54 11.06 -6.40 -5.38
CA ASP A 54 11.24 -7.52 -6.30
C ASP A 54 10.07 -8.49 -6.29
N ASP A 55 9.45 -8.73 -5.13
CA ASP A 55 8.24 -9.56 -5.03
C ASP A 55 7.09 -9.00 -5.88
N ALA A 56 6.94 -7.67 -5.94
CA ALA A 56 5.88 -7.01 -6.68
C ALA A 56 6.06 -7.13 -8.20
N TYR A 57 7.30 -6.97 -8.69
CA TYR A 57 7.63 -7.01 -10.12
C TYR A 57 7.77 -8.43 -10.65
N ASN A 58 8.25 -9.37 -9.84
CA ASN A 58 8.38 -10.79 -10.20
C ASN A 58 7.10 -11.60 -9.99
N ARG A 59 5.95 -10.93 -9.82
CA ARG A 59 4.62 -11.53 -9.64
C ARG A 59 4.57 -12.55 -8.49
N GLN A 60 5.35 -12.33 -7.43
CA GLN A 60 5.28 -13.15 -6.23
C GLN A 60 3.99 -12.88 -5.44
N LYS A 61 3.69 -13.79 -4.50
CA LYS A 61 2.47 -13.72 -3.68
C LYS A 61 2.40 -12.42 -2.89
N CYS A 62 1.40 -11.59 -3.19
CA CYS A 62 1.09 -10.41 -2.38
C CYS A 62 0.76 -10.82 -0.94
N ARG A 63 1.16 -10.00 0.03
CA ARG A 63 0.91 -10.26 1.46
C ARG A 63 -0.46 -9.76 1.90
N GLY A 64 -1.01 -8.80 1.18
CA GLY A 64 -2.41 -8.44 1.31
C GLY A 64 -2.84 -7.42 0.26
N VAL A 65 -4.15 -7.29 0.15
CA VAL A 65 -4.84 -6.42 -0.79
C VAL A 65 -5.94 -5.69 -0.04
N ILE A 66 -6.04 -4.38 -0.26
CA ILE A 66 -7.09 -3.53 0.28
C ILE A 66 -7.85 -2.96 -0.91
N ASN A 67 -9.17 -3.14 -0.90
CA ASN A 67 -10.04 -2.45 -1.83
C ASN A 67 -10.17 -0.99 -1.39
N MET A 68 -9.84 -0.05 -2.28
CA MET A 68 -9.89 1.38 -1.93
C MET A 68 -11.33 1.92 -1.94
N ASP A 69 -12.27 1.20 -2.55
CA ASP A 69 -13.70 1.56 -2.52
C ASP A 69 -14.28 1.50 -1.10
N ASP A 70 -13.75 0.57 -0.29
CA ASP A 70 -14.17 0.31 1.09
C ASP A 70 -13.17 0.86 2.11
N ALA A 71 -12.16 1.61 1.65
CA ALA A 71 -11.09 2.12 2.50
C ALA A 71 -11.28 3.60 2.81
N ARG A 72 -11.00 3.99 4.05
CA ARG A 72 -11.03 5.37 4.49
C ARG A 72 -9.80 5.70 5.33
N VAL A 73 -9.16 6.83 5.02
CA VAL A 73 -8.11 7.39 5.88
C VAL A 73 -8.77 8.02 7.10
N THR A 74 -8.37 7.62 8.30
CA THR A 74 -8.97 8.07 9.57
C THR A 74 -8.03 8.87 10.46
N SER A 75 -6.73 8.81 10.18
CA SER A 75 -5.73 9.66 10.81
C SER A 75 -4.60 9.86 9.80
N ASP A 76 -4.16 11.11 9.69
CA ASP A 76 -3.08 11.54 8.83
C ASP A 76 -2.23 12.51 9.65
N SER A 77 -1.21 11.98 10.32
CA SER A 77 -0.13 12.78 10.88
C SER A 77 1.01 12.79 9.88
N GLU A 78 1.94 13.75 10.00
CA GLU A 78 3.07 13.92 9.06
C GLU A 78 3.86 12.64 8.78
N VAL A 79 3.82 11.68 9.70
CA VAL A 79 4.54 10.40 9.63
C VAL A 79 3.64 9.18 9.64
N THR A 80 2.36 9.25 10.04
CA THR A 80 1.52 8.05 10.23
C THR A 80 0.14 8.19 9.60
N PHE A 81 -0.25 7.17 8.85
CA PHE A 81 -1.53 7.05 8.18
C PHE A 81 -2.29 5.84 8.72
N GLU A 82 -3.55 6.06 9.09
CA GLU A 82 -4.47 4.98 9.45
C GLU A 82 -5.51 4.79 8.37
N ILE A 83 -5.59 3.58 7.81
CA ILE A 83 -6.55 3.19 6.79
C ILE A 83 -7.50 2.17 7.39
N GLN A 84 -8.75 2.55 7.59
CA GLN A 84 -9.82 1.63 7.93
C GLN A 84 -10.34 0.95 6.66
N HIS A 85 -10.54 -0.35 6.71
CA HIS A 85 -11.07 -1.14 5.60
C HIS A 85 -11.74 -2.42 6.10
N THR A 86 -12.59 -3.03 5.29
CA THR A 86 -13.30 -4.26 5.64
C THR A 86 -12.62 -5.49 5.01
N ILE A 87 -12.37 -6.52 5.83
CA ILE A 87 -11.96 -7.86 5.37
C ILE A 87 -12.92 -8.87 6.00
N ASN A 88 -13.59 -9.70 5.18
CA ASN A 88 -14.51 -10.73 5.65
C ASN A 88 -15.58 -10.18 6.63
N ASN A 89 -16.18 -9.03 6.31
CA ASN A 89 -17.14 -8.30 7.15
C ASN A 89 -16.59 -7.81 8.50
N LEU A 90 -15.27 -7.83 8.70
CA LEU A 90 -14.62 -7.27 9.88
C LEU A 90 -13.90 -5.98 9.51
N ASN A 91 -14.17 -4.92 10.28
CA ASN A 91 -13.41 -3.69 10.18
C ASN A 91 -11.99 -3.91 10.71
N LYS A 92 -11.01 -3.54 9.90
CA LYS A 92 -9.59 -3.62 10.19
C LYS A 92 -8.97 -2.26 9.98
N THR A 93 -7.95 -1.95 10.77
CA THR A 93 -7.13 -0.75 10.61
C THR A 93 -5.74 -1.16 10.16
N LEU A 94 -5.34 -0.67 9.00
CA LEU A 94 -3.97 -0.69 8.55
C LEU A 94 -3.30 0.60 9.03
N VAL A 95 -2.27 0.46 9.87
CA VAL A 95 -1.42 1.58 10.28
C VAL A 95 -0.13 1.55 9.46
N ILE A 96 0.16 2.63 8.75
CA ILE A 96 1.35 2.82 7.92
C ILE A 96 2.11 4.03 8.44
N ARG A 97 3.45 4.00 8.41
CA ARG A 97 4.26 5.19 8.65
C ARG A 97 5.35 5.38 7.59
N ALA A 98 5.64 6.65 7.30
CA ALA A 98 6.80 7.07 6.51
C ALA A 98 8.07 7.06 7.37
N GLN A 99 9.23 6.86 6.74
CA GLN A 99 10.55 6.93 7.37
C GLN A 99 11.09 8.35 7.37
#